data_AF-A0A151HCN6-F1
#
_entry.id   AF-A0A151HCN6-F1
#
_cell.length_a   1.000
_cell.length_b   1.000
_cell.length_c   1.000
_cell.angle_alpha   90.00
_cell.angle_beta   90.00
_cell.angle_gamma   90.00
#
_symmetry.space_group_name_H-M   'P 1'
#
loop_
_entity.id
_entity.type
_entity.pdbx_description
1 polymer ?
#
loop_
_entity_poly.entity_id
_entity_poly.type
_entity_poly.pdbx_seq_one_letter_code
_entity_poly.pdbx_strand_id
1 'polypeptide(L)'
;MPHTSEILLTRAGQVWFPDSAYKTAQAIWDFNQEELPLFIFANWRGFSGGQRDMFNEILKFGAYIVDALVDYKQPCFVYIPPKGELRGGSWVVVDSRLNAEHMEMYADTESRGGVMEPSGTVEIKFRDKMLIETMRRLDRVTKQLEKEDAKLASEGLPIDAPRRQEIKEKKEKRIQDLLPVYKQVAIHFADMHDTATRMKKRDAVHDVVMWEKSRNYFYWRLRRQLILFNLRKEITIADPTLSLIQAQNLVFKWAEEAGHNVDGNYQFVQWACHSISFFASKLAALHAAHQMRNLHGFAHDNPTAFLEILRRLDPNLYHRLEFVSAVSEQTQSSSSTQRSMAALSLITKPNAPGDNTGEPADGLPASHLL
;
A
#
# COMPACT_ATOMS: atom_id res chain seq x y z
N MET A 1 25.09 -41.50 4.85
CA MET A 1 26.23 -41.38 5.79
C MET A 1 25.95 -42.27 6.99
N PRO A 2 26.90 -43.08 7.49
CA PRO A 2 26.65 -44.05 8.56
C PRO A 2 26.31 -43.41 9.94
N HIS A 3 26.36 -42.08 10.06
CA HIS A 3 26.04 -41.34 11.29
C HIS A 3 24.73 -40.51 11.21
N THR A 4 23.91 -40.65 10.16
CA THR A 4 22.63 -39.94 10.09
C THR A 4 21.53 -40.74 10.78
N SER A 5 20.82 -40.11 11.71
CA SER A 5 19.60 -40.62 12.33
C SER A 5 18.40 -39.76 11.96
N GLU A 6 17.20 -40.33 12.05
CA GLU A 6 15.96 -39.56 11.97
C GLU A 6 15.88 -38.57 13.15
N ILE A 7 15.46 -37.34 12.86
CA ILE A 7 15.27 -36.30 13.87
C ILE A 7 13.80 -35.90 13.86
N LEU A 8 13.11 -36.17 14.97
CA LEU A 8 11.74 -35.70 15.17
C LEU A 8 11.75 -34.22 15.53
N LEU A 9 11.16 -33.39 14.68
CA LEU A 9 11.06 -31.93 14.88
C LEU A 9 9.62 -31.53 15.16
N THR A 10 9.35 -31.02 16.36
CA THR A 10 8.06 -30.45 16.70
C THR A 10 7.95 -29.04 16.12
N ARG A 11 6.86 -28.78 15.39
CA ARG A 11 6.54 -27.46 14.83
C ARG A 11 5.26 -26.96 15.49
N ALA A 12 5.34 -25.79 16.13
CA ALA A 12 4.18 -25.16 16.76
C ALA A 12 3.20 -24.64 15.69
N GLY A 13 1.91 -24.75 15.94
CA GLY A 13 0.89 -24.09 15.11
C GLY A 13 1.03 -22.57 15.14
N GLN A 14 0.46 -21.90 14.13
CA GLN A 14 0.43 -20.43 14.00
C GLN A 14 1.81 -19.76 13.94
N VAL A 15 2.87 -20.49 13.61
CA VAL A 15 4.24 -19.95 13.49
C VAL A 15 4.77 -20.25 12.11
N TRP A 16 5.38 -19.26 11.46
CA TRP A 16 6.16 -19.51 10.26
C TRP A 16 7.54 -20.04 10.61
N PHE A 17 7.86 -21.19 10.03
CA PHE A 17 9.17 -21.82 9.94
C PHE A 17 9.74 -21.68 8.51
N PRO A 18 11.05 -21.92 8.29
CA PRO A 18 11.67 -21.80 6.98
C PRO A 18 10.92 -22.55 5.87
N ASP A 19 10.54 -23.80 6.13
CA ASP A 19 9.79 -24.67 5.23
C ASP A 19 8.38 -24.13 4.93
N SER A 20 7.67 -23.68 5.97
CA SER A 20 6.32 -23.13 5.79
C SER A 20 6.32 -21.76 5.09
N ALA A 21 7.33 -20.92 5.32
CA ALA A 21 7.47 -19.62 4.68
C ALA A 21 7.80 -19.81 3.19
N TYR A 22 8.77 -20.69 2.88
CA TYR A 22 9.10 -21.04 1.49
C TYR A 22 7.89 -21.64 0.75
N LYS A 23 7.18 -22.59 1.38
CA LYS A 23 5.96 -23.17 0.81
C LYS A 23 4.89 -22.12 0.53
N THR A 24 4.74 -21.14 1.42
CA THR A 24 3.77 -20.05 1.25
C THR A 24 4.16 -19.18 0.06
N ALA A 25 5.42 -18.75 -0.02
CA ALA A 25 5.91 -17.94 -1.14
C ALA A 25 5.77 -18.67 -2.48
N GLN A 26 6.13 -19.96 -2.53
CA GLN A 26 6.00 -20.77 -3.74
C GLN A 26 4.55 -20.89 -4.18
N ALA A 27 3.61 -21.18 -3.27
CA ALA A 27 2.19 -21.29 -3.60
C ALA A 27 1.61 -19.97 -4.14
N ILE A 28 2.03 -18.83 -3.59
CA ILE A 28 1.63 -17.50 -4.08
C ILE A 28 2.15 -17.31 -5.51
N TRP A 29 3.41 -17.65 -5.75
CA TRP A 29 4.01 -17.54 -7.08
C TRP A 29 3.31 -18.46 -8.09
N ASP A 30 3.05 -19.72 -7.74
CA ASP A 30 2.36 -20.69 -8.59
C ASP A 30 0.95 -20.19 -8.96
N PHE A 31 0.16 -19.74 -7.99
CA PHE A 31 -1.18 -19.20 -8.24
C PHE A 31 -1.17 -17.91 -9.08
N ASN A 32 -0.11 -17.12 -9.02
CA ASN A 32 0.06 -15.95 -9.88
C ASN A 32 0.28 -16.37 -11.34
N GLN A 33 1.05 -17.44 -11.58
CA GLN A 33 1.26 -17.99 -12.92
C GLN A 33 -0.01 -18.61 -13.49
N GLU A 34 -0.85 -19.19 -12.64
CA GLU A 34 -2.17 -19.73 -13.01
C GLU A 34 -3.26 -18.66 -13.18
N GLU A 35 -2.93 -17.39 -12.95
CA GLU A 35 -3.85 -16.26 -12.97
C GLU A 35 -5.10 -16.43 -12.07
N LEU A 36 -4.92 -17.10 -10.92
CA LEU A 36 -6.01 -17.34 -9.97
C LEU A 36 -6.13 -16.19 -8.95
N PRO A 37 -7.32 -15.91 -8.41
CA PRO A 37 -7.46 -15.09 -7.21
C PRO A 37 -6.97 -15.83 -5.96
N LEU A 38 -6.37 -15.10 -5.02
CA LEU A 38 -5.82 -15.67 -3.79
C LEU A 38 -6.66 -15.33 -2.57
N PHE A 39 -6.89 -16.33 -1.70
CA PHE A 39 -7.43 -16.15 -0.36
C PHE A 39 -6.43 -16.67 0.68
N ILE A 40 -5.97 -15.78 1.56
CA ILE A 40 -5.09 -16.10 2.69
C ILE A 40 -5.91 -16.02 3.98
N PHE A 41 -6.17 -17.17 4.59
CA PHE A 41 -6.72 -17.21 5.96
C PHE A 41 -5.58 -17.04 6.96
N ALA A 42 -5.37 -15.78 7.38
CA ALA A 42 -4.20 -15.41 8.16
C ALA A 42 -4.36 -15.75 9.64
N ASN A 43 -3.49 -16.63 10.14
CA ASN A 43 -3.48 -17.04 11.55
C ASN A 43 -2.05 -17.36 12.01
N TRP A 44 -1.20 -16.33 12.05
CA TRP A 44 0.20 -16.44 12.45
C TRP A 44 0.56 -15.41 13.53
N ARG A 45 1.09 -15.91 14.66
CA ARG A 45 1.59 -15.08 15.76
C ARG A 45 3.04 -14.61 15.59
N GLY A 46 3.69 -14.99 14.48
CA GLY A 46 5.04 -14.56 14.16
C GLY A 46 5.85 -15.59 13.36
N PHE A 47 7.10 -15.21 13.09
CA PHE A 47 8.13 -16.10 12.58
C PHE A 47 8.88 -16.79 13.73
N SER A 48 9.40 -17.99 13.48
CA SER A 48 10.28 -18.67 14.44
C SER A 48 11.59 -17.90 14.61
N GLY A 49 11.82 -17.38 15.82
CA GLY A 49 13.05 -16.67 16.19
C GLY A 49 14.16 -17.58 16.74
N GLY A 50 14.03 -18.91 16.66
CA GLY A 50 15.04 -19.83 17.18
C GLY A 50 16.33 -19.80 16.38
N GLN A 51 17.49 -19.94 17.03
CA GLN A 51 18.81 -19.87 16.39
C GLN A 51 18.94 -20.79 15.17
N ARG A 52 18.39 -22.02 15.26
CA ARG A 52 18.41 -22.97 14.14
C ARG A 52 17.59 -22.49 12.93
N ASP A 53 16.39 -21.96 13.16
CA ASP A 53 15.53 -21.50 12.06
C ASP A 53 16.08 -20.20 11.45
N MET A 54 16.72 -19.35 12.26
CA MET A 54 17.48 -18.18 11.78
C MET A 54 18.67 -18.59 10.92
N PHE A 55 19.43 -19.62 11.33
CA PHE A 55 20.51 -20.19 10.53
C PHE A 55 19.99 -20.80 9.22
N ASN A 56 18.84 -21.45 9.26
CA ASN A 56 18.14 -22.00 8.10
C ASN A 56 17.39 -20.92 7.28
N GLU A 57 17.93 -19.71 7.23
CA GLU A 57 17.53 -18.64 6.31
C GLU A 57 16.04 -18.22 6.40
N ILE A 58 15.39 -18.34 7.56
CA ILE A 58 13.96 -17.96 7.70
C ILE A 58 13.65 -16.54 7.20
N LEU A 59 14.58 -15.60 7.41
CA LEU A 59 14.42 -14.21 6.97
C LEU A 59 14.37 -14.08 5.44
N LYS A 60 15.16 -14.89 4.73
CA LYS A 60 15.18 -14.93 3.27
C LYS A 60 13.85 -15.44 2.72
N PHE A 61 13.31 -16.50 3.32
CA PHE A 61 12.00 -17.02 2.93
C PHE A 61 10.84 -16.09 3.31
N GLY A 62 10.98 -15.33 4.40
CA GLY A 62 10.05 -14.26 4.73
C GLY A 62 10.02 -13.16 3.68
N ALA A 63 11.17 -12.78 3.13
CA ALA A 63 11.25 -11.81 2.02
C ALA A 63 10.61 -12.35 0.74
N TYR A 64 10.77 -13.64 0.42
CA TYR A 64 10.13 -14.22 -0.76
C TYR A 64 8.60 -14.16 -0.75
N ILE A 65 7.96 -14.18 0.44
CA ILE A 65 6.52 -13.98 0.55
C ILE A 65 6.16 -12.56 0.09
N VAL A 66 6.95 -11.57 0.50
CA VAL A 66 6.76 -10.17 0.11
C VAL A 66 6.95 -10.02 -1.39
N ASP A 67 8.04 -10.55 -1.95
CA ASP A 67 8.33 -10.48 -3.38
C ASP A 67 7.18 -11.10 -4.19
N ALA A 68 6.69 -12.28 -3.78
CA ALA A 68 5.60 -12.97 -4.47
C ALA A 68 4.26 -12.19 -4.42
N LEU A 69 3.97 -11.47 -3.33
CA LEU A 69 2.76 -10.67 -3.19
C LEU A 69 2.83 -9.33 -3.93
N VAL A 70 4.02 -8.72 -3.97
CA VAL A 70 4.27 -7.50 -4.75
C VAL A 70 4.08 -7.78 -6.24
N ASP A 71 4.58 -8.91 -6.72
CA ASP A 71 4.44 -9.33 -8.13
C ASP A 71 3.05 -9.91 -8.48
N TYR A 72 2.16 -10.05 -7.52
CA TYR A 72 0.85 -10.67 -7.71
C TYR A 72 -0.10 -9.78 -8.54
N LYS A 73 -0.73 -10.34 -9.59
CA LYS A 73 -1.52 -9.57 -10.57
C LYS A 73 -3.02 -9.78 -10.48
N GLN A 74 -3.47 -10.71 -9.65
CA GLN A 74 -4.89 -10.99 -9.43
C GLN A 74 -5.37 -10.47 -8.07
N PRO A 75 -6.69 -10.40 -7.82
CA PRO A 75 -7.20 -10.03 -6.50
C PRO A 75 -6.72 -10.98 -5.41
N CYS A 76 -6.15 -10.43 -4.34
CA CYS A 76 -5.67 -11.16 -3.17
C CYS A 76 -6.41 -10.68 -1.91
N PHE A 77 -7.05 -11.62 -1.21
CA PHE A 77 -7.81 -11.37 0.00
C PHE A 77 -7.10 -11.98 1.20
N VAL A 78 -6.70 -11.14 2.15
CA VAL A 78 -6.18 -11.61 3.43
C VAL A 78 -7.31 -11.49 4.45
N TYR A 79 -7.70 -12.59 5.08
CA TYR A 79 -8.78 -12.60 6.08
C TYR A 79 -8.30 -13.26 7.37
N ILE A 80 -8.37 -12.52 8.48
CA ILE A 80 -8.07 -13.06 9.81
C ILE A 80 -9.36 -13.71 10.37
N PRO A 81 -9.42 -15.05 10.50
CA PRO A 81 -10.63 -15.77 10.91
C PRO A 81 -10.94 -15.58 12.41
N PRO A 82 -12.09 -16.07 12.91
CA PRO A 82 -12.42 -16.04 14.34
C PRO A 82 -11.32 -16.66 15.18
N LYS A 83 -10.95 -15.99 16.27
CA LYS A 83 -9.85 -16.39 17.17
C LYS A 83 -8.50 -16.55 16.46
N GLY A 84 -8.40 -16.12 15.21
CA GLY A 84 -7.17 -16.01 14.48
C GLY A 84 -6.37 -14.82 14.98
N GLU A 85 -5.06 -14.97 14.96
CA GLU A 85 -4.14 -13.91 15.34
C GLU A 85 -3.18 -13.58 14.21
N LEU A 86 -2.92 -12.30 13.99
CA LEU A 86 -1.88 -11.83 13.09
C LEU A 86 -0.97 -10.85 13.82
N ARG A 87 0.28 -11.24 14.08
CA ARG A 87 1.18 -10.48 14.96
C ARG A 87 2.53 -10.15 14.33
N GLY A 88 3.07 -9.01 14.72
CA GLY A 88 4.47 -8.64 14.50
C GLY A 88 4.92 -8.81 13.05
N GLY A 89 6.04 -9.49 12.85
CA GLY A 89 6.60 -9.74 11.51
C GLY A 89 5.63 -10.49 10.59
N SER A 90 4.73 -11.31 11.14
CA SER A 90 3.76 -12.02 10.29
C SER A 90 2.77 -11.07 9.63
N TRP A 91 2.37 -9.99 10.30
CA TRP A 91 1.53 -8.95 9.68
C TRP A 91 2.27 -8.26 8.54
N VAL A 92 3.54 -7.91 8.78
CA VAL A 92 4.36 -7.12 7.83
C VAL A 92 4.41 -7.76 6.45
N VAL A 93 4.58 -9.08 6.38
CA VAL A 93 4.76 -9.78 5.10
C VAL A 93 3.45 -10.05 4.33
N VAL A 94 2.28 -9.81 4.92
CA VAL A 94 0.96 -9.96 4.25
C VAL A 94 0.13 -8.68 4.31
N ASP A 95 0.73 -7.53 4.63
CA ASP A 95 0.01 -6.27 4.71
C ASP A 95 -0.51 -5.87 3.33
N SER A 96 -1.76 -5.39 3.27
CA SER A 96 -2.38 -4.96 2.00
C SER A 96 -1.62 -3.82 1.30
N ARG A 97 -0.81 -3.04 2.01
CA ARG A 97 0.00 -1.96 1.42
C ARG A 97 1.15 -2.46 0.54
N LEU A 98 1.54 -3.74 0.66
CA LEU A 98 2.55 -4.32 -0.21
C LEU A 98 2.15 -4.21 -1.69
N ASN A 99 0.86 -4.42 -1.97
CA ASN A 99 0.29 -4.28 -3.30
C ASN A 99 -1.15 -3.76 -3.18
N ALA A 100 -1.28 -2.47 -2.84
CA ALA A 100 -2.57 -1.83 -2.52
C ALA A 100 -3.59 -1.87 -3.67
N GLU A 101 -3.13 -2.08 -4.90
CA GLU A 101 -3.99 -2.17 -6.07
C GLU A 101 -4.67 -3.54 -6.24
N HIS A 102 -4.11 -4.58 -5.60
CA HIS A 102 -4.50 -5.99 -5.76
C HIS A 102 -4.88 -6.67 -4.44
N MET A 103 -4.37 -6.18 -3.31
CA MET A 103 -4.57 -6.78 -2.00
C MET A 103 -5.61 -6.05 -1.17
N GLU A 104 -6.46 -6.82 -0.53
CA GLU A 104 -7.39 -6.34 0.49
C GLU A 104 -7.30 -7.18 1.75
N MET A 105 -7.25 -6.53 2.92
CA MET A 105 -7.20 -7.20 4.21
C MET A 105 -8.49 -7.02 4.99
N TYR A 106 -8.97 -8.10 5.60
CA TYR A 106 -10.20 -8.18 6.38
C TYR A 106 -9.94 -8.88 7.70
N ALA A 107 -10.74 -8.57 8.71
CA ALA A 107 -10.62 -9.18 10.03
C ALA A 107 -11.99 -9.64 10.55
N ASP A 108 -12.03 -10.77 11.24
CA ASP A 108 -13.22 -11.20 11.98
C ASP A 108 -13.38 -10.39 13.27
N THR A 109 -14.61 -10.24 13.75
CA THR A 109 -14.93 -9.57 15.02
C THR A 109 -14.18 -10.15 16.23
N GLU A 110 -13.94 -11.47 16.25
CA GLU A 110 -13.23 -12.18 17.32
C GLU A 110 -11.72 -12.30 17.08
N SER A 111 -11.22 -11.83 15.93
CA SER A 111 -9.79 -11.89 15.63
C SER A 111 -8.97 -10.93 16.49
N ARG A 112 -7.66 -11.16 16.52
CA ARG A 112 -6.68 -10.29 17.17
C ARG A 112 -5.51 -9.96 16.27
N GLY A 113 -4.92 -8.80 16.50
CA GLY A 113 -3.71 -8.43 15.77
C GLY A 113 -3.09 -7.16 16.31
N GLY A 114 -1.77 -7.13 16.22
CA GLY A 114 -0.95 -6.11 16.86
C GLY A 114 0.53 -6.42 16.69
N VAL A 115 1.37 -5.59 17.28
CA VAL A 115 2.83 -5.71 17.13
C VAL A 115 3.37 -6.93 17.87
N MET A 116 2.81 -7.25 19.03
CA MET A 116 3.25 -8.36 19.88
C MET A 116 2.04 -8.94 20.63
N GLU A 117 2.25 -10.09 21.27
CA GLU A 117 1.23 -10.69 22.13
C GLU A 117 0.92 -9.76 23.34
N PRO A 118 -0.31 -9.78 23.87
CA PRO A 118 -0.70 -8.94 25.01
C PRO A 118 0.20 -9.14 26.25
N SER A 119 0.62 -10.39 26.50
CA SER A 119 1.59 -10.76 27.54
C SER A 119 2.91 -10.01 27.38
N GLY A 120 3.51 -10.07 26.19
CA GLY A 120 4.75 -9.35 25.87
C GLY A 120 4.60 -7.83 25.95
N THR A 121 3.44 -7.29 25.59
CA THR A 121 3.15 -5.85 25.75
C THR A 121 3.18 -5.44 27.22
N VAL A 122 2.57 -6.23 28.10
CA VAL A 122 2.55 -5.98 29.54
C VAL A 122 3.95 -6.06 30.14
N GLU A 123 4.73 -7.08 29.77
CA GLU A 123 6.12 -7.24 30.26
C GLU A 123 7.01 -6.05 29.90
N ILE A 124 6.80 -5.43 28.74
CA ILE A 124 7.62 -4.29 28.30
C ILE A 124 7.07 -2.97 28.86
N LYS A 125 5.78 -2.70 28.66
CA LYS A 125 5.16 -1.38 28.88
C LYS A 125 4.43 -1.24 30.21
N PHE A 126 3.97 -2.33 30.82
CA PHE A 126 3.17 -2.30 32.05
C PHE A 126 3.75 -3.23 33.12
N ARG A 127 5.04 -3.01 33.40
CA ARG A 127 5.85 -3.76 34.39
C ARG A 127 5.29 -3.66 35.81
N ASP A 128 5.80 -4.51 36.69
CA ASP A 128 5.37 -4.64 38.09
C ASP A 128 5.29 -3.28 38.83
N LYS A 129 6.18 -2.33 38.57
CA LYS A 129 6.08 -0.97 39.13
C LYS A 129 4.75 -0.27 38.79
N MET A 130 4.35 -0.31 37.51
CA MET A 130 3.10 0.32 37.03
C MET A 130 1.87 -0.43 37.52
N LEU A 131 1.98 -1.76 37.66
CA LEU A 131 0.95 -2.59 38.27
C LEU A 131 0.73 -2.19 39.74
N ILE A 132 1.80 -2.02 40.52
CA ILE A 132 1.75 -1.61 41.92
C ILE A 132 1.14 -0.20 42.06
N GLU A 133 1.53 0.75 41.20
CA GLU A 133 0.90 2.08 41.16
C GLU A 133 -0.61 1.99 40.87
N THR A 134 -1.01 1.07 40.00
CA THR A 134 -2.42 0.82 39.69
C THR A 134 -3.17 0.15 40.85
N MET A 135 -2.53 -0.76 41.58
CA MET A 135 -3.07 -1.34 42.82
C MET A 135 -3.31 -0.26 43.87
N ARG A 136 -2.32 0.61 44.12
CA ARG A 136 -2.46 1.77 45.01
C ARG A 136 -3.60 2.70 44.60
N ARG A 137 -3.86 2.81 43.30
CA ARG A 137 -4.94 3.64 42.75
C ARG A 137 -6.33 2.99 42.77
N LEU A 138 -6.45 1.66 42.72
CA LEU A 138 -7.74 0.98 42.57
C LEU A 138 -8.15 0.15 43.79
N ASP A 139 -7.22 -0.57 44.43
CA ASP A 139 -7.52 -1.45 45.55
C ASP A 139 -7.88 -0.65 46.82
N ARG A 140 -8.98 -1.04 47.47
CA ARG A 140 -9.47 -0.35 48.66
C ARG A 140 -8.54 -0.57 49.87
N VAL A 141 -8.02 -1.79 50.04
CA VAL A 141 -7.18 -2.16 51.18
C VAL A 141 -5.82 -1.50 51.07
N THR A 142 -5.19 -1.55 49.89
CA THR A 142 -3.92 -0.84 49.65
C THR A 142 -4.07 0.67 49.86
N LYS A 143 -5.18 1.28 49.41
CA LYS A 143 -5.45 2.71 49.72
C LYS A 143 -5.59 3.01 51.20
N GLN A 144 -6.26 2.15 51.97
CA GLN A 144 -6.40 2.33 53.41
C GLN A 144 -5.03 2.27 54.10
N LEU A 145 -4.21 1.27 53.76
CA LEU A 145 -2.85 1.12 54.29
C LEU A 145 -1.94 2.29 53.90
N GLU A 146 -2.07 2.84 52.68
CA GLU A 146 -1.33 4.05 52.27
C GLU A 146 -1.76 5.29 53.07
N LYS A 147 -3.06 5.44 53.34
CA LYS A 147 -3.56 6.53 54.20
C LYS A 147 -3.14 6.40 55.65
N GLU A 148 -3.13 5.19 56.20
CA GLU A 148 -2.67 4.92 57.57
C GLU A 148 -1.18 5.24 57.73
N ASP A 149 -0.36 4.85 56.77
CA ASP A 149 1.06 5.18 56.77
C ASP A 149 1.32 6.69 56.61
N ALA A 150 0.52 7.37 55.78
CA ALA A 150 0.58 8.83 55.65
C ALA A 150 0.19 9.57 56.94
N LYS A 151 -0.80 9.07 57.68
CA LYS A 151 -1.17 9.61 59.01
C LYS A 151 -0.03 9.45 60.02
N LEU A 152 0.55 8.25 60.09
CA LEU A 152 1.69 7.99 60.98
C LEU A 152 2.93 8.82 60.59
N ALA A 153 3.08 9.17 59.30
CA ALA A 153 4.09 10.13 58.84
C ALA A 153 3.85 11.52 59.42
N SER A 154 2.60 12.01 59.37
CA SER A 154 2.23 13.33 59.89
C SER A 154 2.31 13.43 61.41
N GLU A 155 2.18 12.31 62.12
CA GLU A 155 2.36 12.20 63.57
C GLU A 155 3.85 12.15 63.98
N GLY A 156 4.78 12.18 63.02
CA GLY A 156 6.23 12.28 63.27
C GLY A 156 6.90 10.97 63.69
N LEU A 157 6.23 9.82 63.52
CA LEU A 157 6.86 8.52 63.86
C LEU A 157 8.02 8.19 62.91
N PRO A 158 9.18 7.75 63.42
CA PRO A 158 10.28 7.26 62.60
C PRO A 158 9.86 6.10 61.69
N ILE A 159 10.54 5.97 60.54
CA ILE A 159 10.29 4.90 59.56
C ILE A 159 10.46 3.50 60.20
N ASP A 160 11.39 3.37 61.15
CA ASP A 160 11.74 2.11 61.81
C ASP A 160 10.85 1.79 63.03
N ALA A 161 9.80 2.57 63.29
CA ALA A 161 8.88 2.26 64.38
C ALA A 161 8.18 0.91 64.12
N PRO A 162 8.02 0.04 65.13
CA PRO A 162 7.44 -1.31 64.94
C PRO A 162 6.06 -1.28 64.28
N ARG A 163 5.25 -0.26 64.59
CA ARG A 163 3.92 -0.05 63.99
C ARG A 163 3.97 0.29 62.50
N ARG A 164 5.01 1.00 62.02
CA ARG A 164 5.23 1.28 60.61
C ARG A 164 5.79 0.07 59.87
N GLN A 165 6.64 -0.72 60.53
CA GLN A 165 7.13 -2.00 60.01
C GLN A 165 5.97 -2.97 59.72
N GLU A 166 5.03 -3.13 60.65
CA GLU A 166 3.84 -3.97 60.47
C GLU A 166 2.97 -3.53 59.29
N ILE A 167 2.78 -2.22 59.09
CA ILE A 167 2.01 -1.69 57.96
C ILE A 167 2.75 -1.94 56.64
N LYS A 168 4.07 -1.79 56.63
CA LYS A 168 4.90 -2.09 55.46
C LYS A 168 4.80 -3.57 55.08
N GLU A 169 4.86 -4.48 56.04
CA GLU A 169 4.67 -5.92 55.81
C GLU A 169 3.26 -6.24 55.29
N LYS A 170 2.22 -5.62 55.85
CA LYS A 170 0.84 -5.77 55.36
C LYS A 170 0.67 -5.24 53.93
N LYS A 171 1.31 -4.12 53.59
CA LYS A 171 1.33 -3.56 52.23
C LYS A 171 1.99 -4.53 51.26
N GLU A 172 3.19 -5.02 51.60
CA GLU A 172 3.96 -5.93 50.76
C GLU A 172 3.21 -7.24 50.52
N LYS A 173 2.64 -7.83 51.59
CA LYS A 173 1.82 -9.04 51.49
C LYS A 173 0.61 -8.84 50.58
N ARG A 174 -0.12 -7.73 50.76
CA ARG A 174 -1.29 -7.40 49.92
C ARG A 174 -0.90 -7.23 48.45
N ILE A 175 0.25 -6.60 48.17
CA ILE A 175 0.77 -6.45 46.81
C ILE A 175 1.09 -7.81 46.20
N GLN A 176 1.78 -8.69 46.93
CA GLN A 176 2.10 -10.04 46.47
C GLN A 176 0.84 -10.86 46.13
N ASP A 177 -0.19 -10.79 46.98
CA ASP A 177 -1.46 -11.49 46.75
C ASP A 177 -2.20 -10.96 45.50
N LEU A 178 -2.14 -9.65 45.25
CA LEU A 178 -2.84 -9.01 44.14
C LEU A 178 -2.11 -9.12 42.80
N LEU A 179 -0.80 -9.31 42.81
CA LEU A 179 0.05 -9.23 41.61
C LEU A 179 -0.40 -10.17 40.48
N PRO A 180 -0.72 -11.46 40.70
CA PRO A 180 -1.19 -12.34 39.63
C PRO A 180 -2.50 -11.87 38.97
N VAL A 181 -3.44 -11.39 39.79
CA VAL A 181 -4.76 -10.92 39.31
C VAL A 181 -4.59 -9.63 38.49
N TYR A 182 -3.80 -8.68 38.99
CA TYR A 182 -3.55 -7.43 38.26
C TYR A 182 -2.74 -7.66 36.98
N LYS A 183 -1.85 -8.66 36.94
CA LYS A 183 -1.19 -9.09 35.69
C LYS A 183 -2.22 -9.58 34.66
N GLN A 184 -3.19 -10.40 35.06
CA GLN A 184 -4.27 -10.85 34.16
C GLN A 184 -5.14 -9.68 33.67
N VAL A 185 -5.48 -8.73 34.56
CA VAL A 185 -6.22 -7.51 34.17
C VAL A 185 -5.42 -6.67 33.18
N ALA A 186 -4.11 -6.53 33.38
CA ALA A 186 -3.24 -5.81 32.46
C ALA A 186 -3.12 -6.50 31.10
N ILE A 187 -3.08 -7.83 31.07
CA ILE A 187 -3.09 -8.62 29.82
C ILE A 187 -4.40 -8.37 29.07
N HIS A 188 -5.54 -8.42 29.77
CA HIS A 188 -6.83 -8.10 29.16
C HIS A 188 -6.91 -6.65 28.67
N PHE A 189 -6.35 -5.70 29.43
CA PHE A 189 -6.23 -4.31 29.02
C PHE A 189 -5.38 -4.14 27.76
N ALA A 190 -4.27 -4.87 27.65
CA ALA A 190 -3.47 -4.90 26.42
C ALA A 190 -4.27 -5.53 25.26
N ASP A 191 -4.96 -6.65 25.47
CA ASP A 191 -5.78 -7.32 24.44
C ASP A 191 -6.88 -6.42 23.86
N MET A 192 -7.45 -5.51 24.66
CA MET A 192 -8.42 -4.52 24.15
C MET A 192 -7.84 -3.60 23.05
N HIS A 193 -6.51 -3.43 23.01
CA HIS A 193 -5.81 -2.68 21.97
C HIS A 193 -5.60 -3.49 20.69
N ASP A 194 -5.85 -4.79 20.69
CA ASP A 194 -5.56 -5.67 19.55
C ASP A 194 -6.83 -6.12 18.81
N THR A 195 -7.95 -5.44 19.06
CA THR A 195 -9.27 -5.76 18.50
C THR A 195 -9.42 -5.35 17.04
N ALA A 196 -10.20 -6.12 16.27
CA ALA A 196 -10.53 -5.81 14.87
C ALA A 196 -11.14 -4.41 14.67
N THR A 197 -11.95 -3.95 15.63
CA THR A 197 -12.52 -2.59 15.63
C THR A 197 -11.43 -1.52 15.61
N ARG A 198 -10.35 -1.70 16.36
CA ARG A 198 -9.22 -0.77 16.35
C ARG A 198 -8.45 -0.85 15.02
N MET A 199 -8.29 -2.04 14.45
CA MET A 199 -7.65 -2.21 13.13
C MET A 199 -8.39 -1.41 12.07
N LYS A 200 -9.73 -1.52 12.03
CA LYS A 200 -10.56 -0.75 11.10
C LYS A 200 -10.46 0.77 11.36
N LYS A 201 -10.49 1.20 12.62
CA LYS A 201 -10.31 2.63 12.99
C LYS A 201 -8.93 3.20 12.65
N ARG A 202 -7.94 2.35 12.38
CA ARG A 202 -6.58 2.74 11.99
C ARG A 202 -6.31 2.47 10.52
N ASP A 203 -7.33 2.13 9.74
CA ASP A 203 -7.24 1.79 8.32
C ASP A 203 -6.17 0.71 8.06
N ALA A 204 -6.03 -0.23 8.99
CA ALA A 204 -5.15 -1.38 8.84
C ALA A 204 -5.84 -2.53 8.09
N VAL A 205 -7.17 -2.59 8.15
CA VAL A 205 -8.02 -3.54 7.43
C VAL A 205 -9.13 -2.77 6.71
N HIS A 206 -9.57 -3.27 5.57
CA HIS A 206 -10.64 -2.69 4.76
C HIS A 206 -11.99 -2.74 5.49
N ASP A 207 -12.35 -3.91 6.01
CA ASP A 207 -13.60 -4.08 6.76
C ASP A 207 -13.51 -5.20 7.81
N VAL A 208 -14.44 -5.17 8.76
CA VAL A 208 -14.63 -6.22 9.76
C VAL A 208 -15.78 -7.10 9.32
N VAL A 209 -15.48 -8.37 9.02
CA VAL A 209 -16.42 -9.32 8.41
C VAL A 209 -16.62 -10.50 9.35
N MET A 210 -17.85 -10.69 9.82
CA MET A 210 -18.22 -11.83 10.66
C MET A 210 -18.14 -13.14 9.87
N TRP A 211 -17.56 -14.17 10.48
CA TRP A 211 -17.38 -15.50 9.88
C TRP A 211 -18.64 -16.11 9.30
N GLU A 212 -19.78 -16.03 10.00
CA GLU A 212 -21.06 -16.58 9.54
C GLU A 212 -21.50 -16.01 8.18
N LYS A 213 -21.21 -14.74 7.93
CA LYS A 213 -21.57 -14.02 6.69
C LYS A 213 -20.42 -13.94 5.68
N SER A 214 -19.23 -14.40 6.07
CA SER A 214 -18.00 -14.27 5.28
C SER A 214 -18.14 -14.84 3.87
N ARG A 215 -18.69 -16.05 3.74
CA ARG A 215 -18.89 -16.71 2.42
C ARG A 215 -19.70 -15.85 1.45
N ASN A 216 -20.84 -15.33 1.91
CA ASN A 216 -21.72 -14.50 1.07
C ASN A 216 -21.03 -13.16 0.73
N TYR A 217 -20.41 -12.53 1.73
CA TYR A 217 -19.68 -11.29 1.54
C TYR A 217 -18.56 -11.43 0.50
N PHE A 218 -17.68 -12.44 0.68
CA PHE A 218 -16.54 -12.68 -0.20
C PHE A 218 -16.95 -13.17 -1.59
N TYR A 219 -18.07 -13.90 -1.72
CA TYR A 219 -18.61 -14.25 -3.04
C TYR A 219 -18.88 -12.99 -3.88
N TRP A 220 -19.61 -12.02 -3.33
CA TRP A 220 -19.91 -10.79 -4.05
C TRP A 220 -18.69 -9.88 -4.19
N ARG A 221 -17.83 -9.81 -3.17
CA ARG A 221 -16.61 -9.00 -3.22
C ARG A 221 -15.64 -9.51 -4.28
N LEU A 222 -15.41 -10.82 -4.34
CA LEU A 222 -14.56 -11.44 -5.36
C LEU A 222 -15.12 -11.19 -6.75
N ARG A 223 -16.42 -11.42 -6.98
CA ARG A 223 -17.04 -11.14 -8.29
C ARG A 223 -16.92 -9.68 -8.69
N ARG A 224 -17.13 -8.76 -7.75
CA ARG A 224 -16.90 -7.32 -7.98
C ARG A 224 -15.46 -7.06 -8.40
N GLN A 225 -14.49 -7.60 -7.65
CA GLN A 225 -13.08 -7.36 -7.95
C GLN A 225 -12.69 -7.94 -9.30
N LEU A 226 -13.09 -9.16 -9.64
CA LEU A 226 -12.83 -9.75 -10.95
C LEU A 226 -13.34 -8.87 -12.11
N ILE A 227 -14.55 -8.34 -11.98
CA ILE A 227 -15.12 -7.44 -12.99
C ILE A 227 -14.31 -6.13 -13.05
N LEU A 228 -14.03 -5.52 -11.89
CA LEU A 228 -13.29 -4.27 -11.82
C LEU A 228 -11.89 -4.40 -12.42
N PHE A 229 -11.21 -5.51 -12.15
CA PHE A 229 -9.89 -5.85 -12.68
C PHE A 229 -9.90 -6.01 -14.19
N ASN A 230 -10.87 -6.74 -14.72
CA ASN A 230 -11.03 -6.88 -16.17
C ASN A 230 -11.29 -5.52 -16.82
N LEU A 231 -12.19 -4.70 -16.26
CA LEU A 231 -12.46 -3.36 -16.77
C LEU A 231 -11.23 -2.45 -16.71
N ARG A 232 -10.46 -2.47 -15.62
CA ARG A 232 -9.18 -1.74 -15.51
C ARG A 232 -8.22 -2.15 -16.62
N LYS A 233 -8.05 -3.45 -16.85
CA LYS A 233 -7.18 -4.00 -17.89
C LYS A 233 -7.62 -3.55 -19.29
N GLU A 234 -8.91 -3.64 -19.60
CA GLU A 234 -9.46 -3.19 -20.89
C GLU A 234 -9.29 -1.67 -21.10
N ILE A 235 -9.47 -0.85 -20.05
CA ILE A 235 -9.23 0.59 -20.13
C ILE A 235 -7.76 0.90 -20.38
N THR A 236 -6.83 0.23 -19.70
CA THR A 236 -5.39 0.43 -19.92
C THR A 236 -4.95 -0.05 -21.30
N ILE A 237 -5.61 -1.07 -21.88
CA ILE A 237 -5.38 -1.47 -23.27
C ILE A 237 -5.89 -0.39 -24.24
N ALA A 238 -7.08 0.17 -23.98
CA ALA A 238 -7.68 1.23 -24.82
C ALA A 238 -6.91 2.56 -24.75
N ASP A 239 -6.37 2.90 -23.58
CA ASP A 239 -5.52 4.07 -23.37
C ASP A 239 -4.32 3.71 -22.46
N PRO A 240 -3.17 3.38 -23.05
CA PRO A 240 -1.96 3.03 -22.31
C PRO A 240 -1.39 4.16 -21.45
N THR A 241 -1.87 5.40 -21.58
CA THR A 241 -1.41 6.52 -20.76
C THR A 241 -2.04 6.54 -19.37
N LEU A 242 -3.13 5.79 -19.15
CA LEU A 242 -3.86 5.77 -17.88
C LEU A 242 -3.27 4.75 -16.91
N SER A 243 -3.07 5.18 -15.65
CA SER A 243 -2.72 4.26 -14.57
C SER A 243 -3.91 3.40 -14.13
N LEU A 244 -3.63 2.29 -13.47
CA LEU A 244 -4.67 1.39 -12.97
C LEU A 244 -5.62 2.05 -11.97
N ILE A 245 -5.11 2.96 -11.13
CA ILE A 245 -5.92 3.76 -10.19
C ILE A 245 -6.83 4.73 -10.96
N GLN A 246 -6.32 5.38 -12.00
CA GLN A 246 -7.13 6.28 -12.84
C GLN A 246 -8.22 5.51 -13.57
N ALA A 247 -7.90 4.33 -14.10
CA ALA A 247 -8.87 3.44 -14.74
C ALA A 247 -9.98 3.02 -13.76
N GLN A 248 -9.62 2.68 -12.52
CA GLN A 248 -10.59 2.37 -11.47
C GLN A 248 -11.52 3.53 -11.15
N ASN A 249 -10.97 4.73 -10.96
CA ASN A 249 -11.77 5.94 -10.69
C ASN A 249 -12.71 6.28 -11.84
N LEU A 250 -12.30 6.01 -13.07
CA LEU A 250 -13.11 6.23 -14.26
C LEU A 250 -14.29 5.25 -14.34
N VAL A 251 -14.08 3.98 -13.97
CA VAL A 251 -15.18 3.01 -13.81
C VAL A 251 -16.16 3.45 -12.72
N PHE A 252 -15.66 3.96 -11.60
CA PHE A 252 -16.51 4.46 -10.52
C PHE A 252 -17.33 5.68 -10.96
N LYS A 253 -16.71 6.62 -11.69
CA LYS A 253 -17.42 7.74 -12.29
C LYS A 253 -18.53 7.28 -13.24
N TRP A 254 -18.27 6.27 -14.07
CA TRP A 254 -19.30 5.70 -14.95
C TRP A 254 -20.46 5.06 -14.18
N ALA A 255 -20.19 4.44 -13.04
CA ALA A 255 -21.22 3.88 -12.16
C ALA A 255 -22.08 5.00 -11.55
N GLU A 256 -21.46 6.09 -11.11
CA GLU A 256 -22.15 7.27 -10.57
C GLU A 256 -23.00 7.97 -11.65
N GLU A 257 -22.48 8.14 -12.86
CA GLU A 257 -23.21 8.69 -14.02
C GLU A 257 -24.46 7.86 -14.35
N ALA A 258 -24.39 6.54 -14.15
CA ALA A 258 -25.50 5.62 -14.33
C ALA A 258 -26.45 5.55 -13.12
N GLY A 259 -26.18 6.29 -12.04
CA GLY A 259 -27.03 6.36 -10.84
C GLY A 259 -26.90 5.15 -9.90
N HIS A 260 -25.81 4.39 -9.98
CA HIS A 260 -25.58 3.22 -9.13
C HIS A 260 -24.62 3.52 -7.96
N ASN A 261 -24.87 2.89 -6.81
CA ASN A 261 -23.99 3.01 -5.64
C ASN A 261 -22.72 2.16 -5.84
N VAL A 262 -21.56 2.82 -5.78
CA VAL A 262 -20.24 2.22 -5.97
C VAL A 262 -19.81 1.34 -4.78
N ASP A 263 -20.30 1.62 -3.57
CA ASP A 263 -19.88 0.92 -2.36
C ASP A 263 -20.50 -0.47 -2.24
N GLY A 264 -21.72 -0.65 -2.78
CA GLY A 264 -22.47 -1.89 -2.69
C GLY A 264 -21.93 -2.99 -3.60
N ASN A 265 -21.34 -4.04 -3.03
CA ASN A 265 -20.77 -5.15 -3.81
C ASN A 265 -21.80 -5.81 -4.76
N TYR A 266 -23.01 -6.13 -4.27
CA TYR A 266 -24.06 -6.75 -5.08
C TYR A 266 -24.58 -5.83 -6.19
N GLN A 267 -24.86 -4.57 -5.85
CA GLN A 267 -25.41 -3.58 -6.78
C GLN A 267 -24.42 -3.28 -7.91
N PHE A 268 -23.14 -3.16 -7.59
CA PHE A 268 -22.08 -2.98 -8.57
C PHE A 268 -21.99 -4.15 -9.55
N VAL A 269 -21.99 -5.40 -9.04
CA VAL A 269 -21.95 -6.60 -9.90
C VAL A 269 -23.19 -6.67 -10.79
N GLN A 270 -24.36 -6.39 -10.24
CA GLN A 270 -25.60 -6.38 -11.01
C GLN A 270 -25.56 -5.34 -12.12
N TRP A 271 -25.18 -4.10 -11.82
CA TRP A 271 -25.02 -3.05 -12.83
C TRP A 271 -24.03 -3.46 -13.92
N ALA A 272 -22.86 -3.95 -13.53
CA ALA A 272 -21.81 -4.27 -14.47
C ALA A 272 -22.19 -5.41 -15.43
N CYS A 273 -22.93 -6.42 -14.95
CA CYS A 273 -23.42 -7.50 -15.80
C CYS A 273 -24.48 -7.06 -16.82
N HIS A 274 -25.31 -6.05 -16.50
CA HIS A 274 -26.35 -5.56 -17.41
C HIS A 274 -25.85 -4.46 -18.35
N SER A 275 -24.69 -3.86 -18.07
CA SER A 275 -24.18 -2.67 -18.77
C SER A 275 -23.05 -2.97 -19.76
N ILE A 276 -22.98 -4.19 -20.32
CA ILE A 276 -21.91 -4.61 -21.22
C ILE A 276 -21.81 -3.72 -22.47
N SER A 277 -22.95 -3.43 -23.10
CA SER A 277 -23.01 -2.54 -24.27
C SER A 277 -22.57 -1.11 -23.96
N PHE A 278 -22.92 -0.62 -22.76
CA PHE A 278 -22.48 0.68 -22.27
C PHE A 278 -20.96 0.73 -22.13
N PHE A 279 -20.32 -0.26 -21.49
CA PHE A 279 -18.87 -0.32 -21.39
C PHE A 279 -18.18 -0.42 -22.75
N ALA A 280 -18.69 -1.25 -23.65
CA ALA A 280 -18.14 -1.38 -25.00
C ALA A 280 -18.14 -0.03 -25.75
N SER A 281 -19.24 0.74 -25.66
CA SER A 281 -19.32 2.07 -26.29
C SER A 281 -18.33 3.07 -25.69
N LYS A 282 -18.17 3.07 -24.36
CA LYS A 282 -17.25 3.95 -23.65
C LYS A 282 -15.79 3.61 -23.93
N LEU A 283 -15.44 2.32 -23.97
CA LEU A 283 -14.11 1.84 -24.34
C LEU A 283 -13.75 2.20 -25.78
N ALA A 284 -14.68 2.03 -26.72
CA ALA A 284 -14.46 2.43 -28.11
C ALA A 284 -14.23 3.95 -28.24
N ALA A 285 -14.99 4.76 -27.50
CA ALA A 285 -14.80 6.20 -27.45
C ALA A 285 -13.44 6.60 -26.85
N LEU A 286 -13.01 5.94 -25.77
CA LEU A 286 -11.69 6.16 -25.16
C LEU A 286 -10.56 5.81 -26.13
N HIS A 287 -10.64 4.66 -26.77
CA HIS A 287 -9.64 4.21 -27.73
C HIS A 287 -9.54 5.18 -28.92
N ALA A 288 -10.68 5.60 -29.48
CA ALA A 288 -10.71 6.60 -30.56
C ALA A 288 -10.09 7.94 -30.12
N ALA A 289 -10.40 8.40 -28.91
CA ALA A 289 -9.82 9.63 -28.36
C ALA A 289 -8.30 9.52 -28.13
N HIS A 290 -7.80 8.36 -27.69
CA HIS A 290 -6.38 8.08 -27.57
C HIS A 290 -5.68 8.10 -28.94
N GLN A 291 -6.22 7.37 -29.92
CA GLN A 291 -5.69 7.37 -31.29
C GLN A 291 -5.67 8.77 -31.90
N MET A 292 -6.71 9.57 -31.68
CA MET A 292 -6.78 10.94 -32.19
C MET A 292 -5.71 11.84 -31.54
N ARG A 293 -5.43 11.69 -30.24
CA ARG A 293 -4.31 12.39 -29.57
C ARG A 293 -2.96 11.97 -30.15
N ASN A 294 -2.74 10.68 -30.40
CA ASN A 294 -1.49 10.20 -30.98
C ASN A 294 -1.29 10.71 -32.40
N LEU A 295 -2.35 10.71 -33.22
CA LEU A 295 -2.29 11.28 -34.56
C LEU A 295 -2.02 12.78 -34.53
N HIS A 296 -2.60 13.52 -33.59
CA HIS A 296 -2.32 14.94 -33.42
C HIS A 296 -0.87 15.19 -33.01
N GLY A 297 -0.33 14.41 -32.06
CA GLY A 297 1.08 14.47 -31.68
C GLY A 297 2.01 14.16 -32.87
N PHE A 298 1.73 13.09 -33.60
CA PHE A 298 2.48 12.71 -34.80
C PHE A 298 2.44 13.79 -35.89
N ALA A 299 1.27 14.38 -36.14
CA ALA A 299 1.10 15.46 -37.12
C ALA A 299 1.86 16.74 -36.72
N HIS A 300 1.94 17.03 -35.41
CA HIS A 300 2.73 18.15 -34.90
C HIS A 300 4.23 17.92 -35.06
N ASP A 301 4.71 16.73 -34.70
CA ASP A 301 6.14 16.40 -34.71
C ASP A 301 6.68 16.17 -36.14
N ASN A 302 5.85 15.62 -37.04
CA ASN A 302 6.24 15.24 -38.39
C ASN A 302 5.19 15.66 -39.45
N PRO A 303 5.07 16.98 -39.73
CA PRO A 303 4.03 17.49 -40.63
C PRO A 303 4.18 17.00 -42.08
N THR A 304 5.40 16.82 -42.58
CA THR A 304 5.67 16.35 -43.95
C THR A 304 5.26 14.89 -44.16
N ALA A 305 5.57 14.03 -43.20
CA ALA A 305 5.16 12.61 -43.23
C ALA A 305 3.64 12.46 -43.13
N PHE A 306 2.98 13.30 -42.32
CA PHE A 306 1.53 13.31 -42.21
C PHE A 306 0.83 13.73 -43.51
N LEU A 307 1.34 14.75 -44.21
CA LEU A 307 0.82 15.16 -45.52
C LEU A 307 0.99 14.07 -46.60
N GLU A 308 2.11 13.36 -46.61
CA GLU A 308 2.33 12.21 -47.51
C GLU A 308 1.38 11.04 -47.21
N ILE A 309 1.08 10.79 -45.93
CA ILE A 309 0.07 9.81 -45.52
C ILE A 309 -1.33 10.26 -45.98
N LEU A 310 -1.68 11.54 -45.80
CA LEU A 310 -2.95 12.10 -46.28
C LEU A 310 -3.10 11.99 -47.79
N ARG A 311 -2.02 12.25 -48.55
CA ARG A 311 -1.99 12.06 -50.01
C ARG A 311 -2.35 10.64 -50.43
N ARG A 312 -1.95 9.64 -49.66
CA ARG A 312 -2.23 8.21 -49.94
C ARG A 312 -3.62 7.77 -49.48
N LEU A 313 -4.12 8.30 -48.36
CA LEU A 313 -5.41 7.91 -47.78
C LEU A 313 -6.60 8.59 -48.45
N ASP A 314 -6.51 9.90 -48.71
CA ASP A 314 -7.55 10.65 -49.40
C ASP A 314 -6.90 11.71 -50.33
N PRO A 315 -6.65 11.35 -51.60
CA PRO A 315 -6.07 12.26 -52.59
C PRO A 315 -6.90 13.54 -52.79
N ASN A 316 -8.23 13.46 -52.65
CA ASN A 316 -9.13 14.60 -52.89
C ASN A 316 -9.13 15.60 -51.73
N LEU A 317 -8.89 15.13 -50.50
CA LEU A 317 -8.72 16.00 -49.34
C LEU A 317 -7.33 16.66 -49.38
N TYR A 318 -6.29 15.90 -49.74
CA TYR A 318 -4.93 16.42 -49.91
C TYR A 318 -4.88 17.56 -50.93
N HIS A 319 -5.44 17.36 -52.14
CA HIS A 319 -5.45 18.41 -53.17
C HIS A 319 -6.24 19.67 -52.76
N ARG A 320 -7.30 19.53 -51.95
CA ARG A 320 -8.02 20.68 -51.39
C ARG A 320 -7.18 21.45 -50.36
N LEU A 321 -6.43 20.75 -49.52
CA LEU A 321 -5.54 21.36 -48.51
C LEU A 321 -4.31 22.01 -49.15
N GLU A 322 -3.75 21.41 -50.20
CA GLU A 322 -2.66 21.97 -51.00
C GLU A 322 -3.09 23.26 -51.71
N PHE A 323 -4.33 23.31 -52.24
CA PHE A 323 -4.90 24.51 -52.85
C PHE A 323 -5.09 25.64 -51.82
N VAL A 324 -5.51 25.32 -50.59
CA VAL A 324 -5.64 26.30 -49.48
C VAL A 324 -4.28 26.77 -48.98
N SER A 325 -3.28 25.88 -48.92
CA SER A 325 -1.89 26.23 -48.59
C SER A 325 -1.27 27.15 -49.64
N ALA A 326 -1.47 26.85 -50.93
CA ALA A 326 -1.01 27.69 -52.05
C ALA A 326 -1.65 29.08 -52.05
N VAL A 327 -2.91 29.19 -51.63
CA VAL A 327 -3.61 30.48 -51.44
C VAL A 327 -3.08 31.22 -50.20
N SER A 328 -2.72 30.52 -49.12
CA SER A 328 -2.16 31.13 -47.90
C SER A 328 -0.70 31.59 -48.09
N GLU A 329 0.12 30.83 -48.82
CA GLU A 329 1.50 31.21 -49.17
C GLU A 329 1.55 32.46 -50.06
N GLN A 330 0.55 32.68 -50.92
CA GLN A 330 0.40 33.94 -51.67
C GLN A 330 0.12 35.16 -50.77
N THR A 331 -0.35 34.97 -49.54
CA THR A 331 -0.58 36.05 -48.55
C THR A 331 0.54 36.22 -47.51
N GLN A 332 1.44 35.24 -47.32
CA GLN A 332 2.50 35.30 -46.30
C GLN A 332 3.94 35.35 -46.87
N SER A 333 4.12 35.37 -48.20
CA SER A 333 5.44 35.39 -48.85
C SER A 333 6.26 36.68 -48.67
N SER A 334 6.11 37.42 -47.56
CA SER A 334 6.75 38.73 -47.40
C SER A 334 7.51 38.98 -46.09
N SER A 335 7.75 38.03 -45.17
CA SER A 335 8.57 38.44 -43.98
C SER A 335 9.44 37.46 -43.17
N SER A 336 9.22 36.14 -43.11
CA SER A 336 9.93 35.34 -42.08
C SER A 336 11.10 34.48 -42.59
N THR A 337 10.99 33.80 -43.72
CA THR A 337 11.99 32.80 -44.16
C THR A 337 13.28 33.41 -44.74
N GLN A 338 13.24 34.66 -45.22
CA GLN A 338 14.44 35.35 -45.72
C GLN A 338 15.40 35.80 -44.60
N ARG A 339 14.90 36.06 -43.38
CA ARG A 339 15.74 36.54 -42.26
C ARG A 339 16.61 35.43 -41.66
N SER A 340 16.08 34.21 -41.58
CA SER A 340 16.79 33.06 -40.97
C SER A 340 17.90 32.51 -41.88
N MET A 341 17.67 32.49 -43.20
CA MET A 341 18.66 32.05 -44.19
C MET A 341 19.77 33.08 -44.41
N ALA A 342 19.47 34.38 -44.28
CA ALA A 342 20.49 35.44 -44.29
C ALA A 342 21.46 35.30 -43.09
N ALA A 343 20.94 34.97 -41.89
CA ALA A 343 21.77 34.75 -40.70
C ALA A 343 22.67 33.51 -40.82
N LEU A 344 22.19 32.42 -41.42
CA LEU A 344 22.99 31.21 -41.68
C LEU A 344 24.08 31.42 -42.75
N SER A 345 23.84 32.30 -43.73
CA SER A 345 24.83 32.64 -44.77
C SER A 345 26.02 33.48 -44.25
N LEU A 346 25.81 34.20 -43.13
CA LEU A 346 26.85 34.97 -42.45
C LEU A 346 27.74 34.10 -41.55
N ILE A 347 27.24 32.95 -41.09
CA ILE A 347 27.95 32.02 -40.19
C ILE A 347 28.83 31.02 -40.98
N THR A 348 28.53 30.78 -42.26
CA THR A 348 29.09 29.67 -43.05
C THR A 348 30.18 30.05 -44.06
N LYS A 349 30.64 31.30 -44.08
CA LYS A 349 31.80 31.69 -44.91
C LYS A 349 33.12 31.44 -44.16
N PRO A 350 34.04 30.60 -44.69
CA PRO A 350 35.38 30.47 -44.14
C PRO A 350 36.23 31.69 -44.49
N ASN A 351 36.94 32.23 -43.49
CA ASN A 351 37.95 33.27 -43.66
C ASN A 351 39.05 32.81 -44.63
N ALA A 352 39.28 33.57 -45.69
CA ALA A 352 40.57 33.67 -46.35
C ALA A 352 41.07 35.11 -46.18
N PRO A 353 42.25 35.34 -45.56
CA PRO A 353 42.77 36.68 -45.36
C PRO A 353 43.57 37.15 -46.58
N GLY A 354 43.38 38.41 -46.94
CA GLY A 354 44.25 39.17 -47.83
C GLY A 354 44.23 40.64 -47.42
N ASP A 355 45.36 41.08 -46.88
CA ASP A 355 45.83 42.45 -46.63
C ASP A 355 45.14 43.37 -45.60
N ASN A 356 45.87 43.51 -44.48
CA ASN A 356 46.42 44.75 -43.92
C ASN A 356 45.61 46.05 -44.07
N THR A 357 45.02 46.50 -42.96
CA THR A 357 45.17 47.87 -42.44
C THR A 357 44.83 47.96 -40.94
N GLY A 358 45.82 48.33 -40.13
CA GLY A 358 45.73 49.32 -39.03
C GLY A 358 44.85 49.09 -37.80
N GLU A 359 45.47 48.61 -36.71
CA GLU A 359 45.58 49.27 -35.38
C GLU A 359 44.32 49.66 -34.54
N PRO A 360 44.44 49.94 -33.21
CA PRO A 360 43.84 49.10 -32.18
C PRO A 360 42.90 49.85 -31.20
N ALA A 361 42.37 49.10 -30.22
CA ALA A 361 42.27 49.46 -28.79
C ALA A 361 40.90 49.23 -28.11
N ASP A 362 41.01 48.64 -26.92
CA ASP A 362 40.24 48.84 -25.69
C ASP A 362 38.81 48.34 -25.51
N GLY A 363 38.61 47.68 -24.36
CA GLY A 363 37.37 47.83 -23.59
C GLY A 363 36.69 46.54 -23.11
N LEU A 364 37.29 45.84 -22.14
CA LEU A 364 36.51 45.17 -21.08
C LEU A 364 35.72 46.25 -20.29
N PRO A 365 34.52 45.97 -19.72
CA PRO A 365 34.46 45.05 -18.58
C PRO A 365 33.18 44.21 -18.41
N ALA A 366 33.35 43.26 -17.49
CA ALA A 366 32.35 42.44 -16.83
C ALA A 366 31.26 43.25 -16.11
N SER A 367 30.07 42.64 -15.96
CA SER A 367 29.49 42.35 -14.64
C SER A 367 28.12 41.68 -14.73
N HIS A 368 27.99 40.59 -13.97
CA HIS A 368 26.84 40.11 -13.18
C HIS A 368 25.44 40.02 -13.78
N LEU A 369 24.83 38.84 -13.61
CA LEU A 369 23.58 38.57 -12.86
C LEU A 369 23.43 37.03 -12.84
N LEU A 370 23.48 36.37 -11.67
CA LEU A 370 22.32 36.09 -10.79
C LEU A 370 21.17 35.40 -11.53
#